data_AF-X1DM82-F1
#
_entry.id   AF-X1DM82-F1
#
_cell.length_a   1.000
_cell.length_b   1.000
_cell.length_c   1.000
_cell.angle_alpha   90.00
_cell.angle_beta   90.00
_cell.angle_gamma   90.00
#
_symmetry.space_group_name_H-M   'P 1'
#
loop_
_entity.id
_entity.type
_entity.pdbx_description
1 polymer ?
#
loop_
_entity_poly.entity_id
_entity_poly.type
_entity_poly.pdbx_seq_one_letter_code
_entity_poly.pdbx_strand_id
1 'polypeptide(L)' 'MSKPKGLYSARKLRNNRKKLRWSKTKYKRKKLKLKQKVDPMEGAPQALGIVLQKVGRESKQPN' A
#
# COMPACT_ATOMS: atom_id res chain seq x y z
N MET A 1 -24.91 -0.75 -5.44
CA MET A 1 -25.72 -1.63 -4.56
C MET A 1 -25.95 -0.95 -3.22
N SER A 2 -27.22 -0.74 -2.89
CA SER A 2 -27.64 -0.20 -1.58
C SER A 2 -27.22 -1.12 -0.43
N LYS A 3 -26.88 -0.52 0.73
CA LYS A 3 -26.59 -1.27 1.96
C LYS A 3 -27.91 -1.74 2.59
N PRO A 4 -28.02 -3.00 3.04
CA PRO A 4 -29.21 -3.45 3.75
C PRO A 4 -29.38 -2.68 5.06
N LYS A 5 -30.63 -2.32 5.39
CA LYS A 5 -31.00 -1.59 6.62
C LYS A 5 -31.72 -2.45 7.66
N GLY A 6 -31.95 -3.74 7.37
CA GLY A 6 -32.68 -4.63 8.27
C GLY A 6 -31.89 -4.98 9.54
N LEU A 7 -32.62 -5.21 10.65
CA LEU A 7 -32.07 -5.46 11.99
C LEU A 7 -31.09 -6.65 12.02
N TYR A 8 -31.37 -7.72 11.27
CA TYR A 8 -30.54 -8.94 11.21
C TYR A 8 -29.53 -8.96 10.04
N SER A 9 -29.20 -7.82 9.43
CA SER A 9 -28.35 -7.76 8.22
C SER A 9 -26.84 -7.61 8.47
N ALA A 10 -26.39 -7.74 9.73
CA ALA A 10 -25.01 -7.49 10.16
C ALA A 10 -23.96 -8.30 9.37
N ARG A 11 -24.22 -9.58 9.09
CA ARG A 11 -23.29 -10.46 8.34
C ARG A 11 -23.00 -9.90 6.94
N LYS A 12 -24.04 -9.45 6.23
CA LYS A 12 -23.93 -8.86 4.89
C LYS A 12 -23.18 -7.54 4.93
N LEU A 13 -23.47 -6.67 5.89
CA LEU A 13 -22.74 -5.41 6.09
C LEU A 13 -21.24 -5.63 6.33
N ARG A 14 -20.89 -6.61 7.18
CA ARG A 14 -19.49 -6.99 7.45
C ARG A 14 -18.77 -7.48 6.20
N ASN A 15 -19.40 -8.37 5.43
CA ASN A 15 -18.82 -8.92 4.21
C ASN A 15 -18.63 -7.83 3.14
N ASN A 16 -19.62 -6.95 2.98
CA ASN A 16 -19.51 -5.80 2.07
C ASN A 16 -18.35 -4.88 2.47
N ARG A 17 -18.19 -4.59 3.77
CA ARG A 17 -17.07 -3.78 4.25
C ARG A 17 -15.72 -4.47 4.00
N LYS A 18 -15.61 -5.79 4.20
CA LYS A 18 -14.39 -6.56 3.88
C LYS A 18 -14.05 -6.46 2.39
N LYS A 19 -15.02 -6.64 1.49
CA LYS A 19 -14.83 -6.49 0.04
C LYS A 19 -14.37 -5.09 -0.35
N LEU A 20 -15.07 -4.06 0.11
CA LEU A 20 -14.72 -2.66 -0.17
C LEU A 20 -13.41 -2.21 0.50
N ARG A 21 -12.93 -2.91 1.53
CA ARG A 21 -11.65 -2.58 2.17
C ARG A 21 -10.46 -2.89 1.25
N TRP A 22 -10.60 -3.86 0.34
CA TRP A 22 -9.55 -4.24 -0.61
C TRP A 22 -9.28 -3.21 -1.71
N SER A 23 -10.27 -2.38 -2.08
CA SER A 23 -10.04 -1.29 -3.05
C SER A 23 -9.16 -0.17 -2.50
N LYS A 24 -8.99 -0.09 -1.17
CA LYS A 24 -8.09 0.89 -0.55
C LYS A 24 -6.63 0.46 -0.75
N THR A 25 -5.88 1.22 -1.54
CA THR A 25 -4.46 0.96 -1.84
C THR A 25 -3.60 0.78 -0.59
N LYS A 26 -3.78 1.63 0.44
CA LYS A 26 -3.06 1.51 1.71
C LYS A 26 -3.32 0.17 2.41
N TYR A 27 -4.58 -0.29 2.40
CA TYR A 27 -4.94 -1.58 3.00
C TYR A 27 -4.38 -2.75 2.19
N LYS A 28 -4.50 -2.71 0.86
CA LYS A 28 -3.94 -3.73 -0.05
C LYS A 28 -2.43 -3.87 0.14
N ARG A 29 -1.68 -2.75 0.10
CA ARG A 29 -0.22 -2.73 0.31
C ARG A 29 0.19 -3.31 1.66
N LYS A 30 -0.52 -2.92 2.74
CA LYS A 30 -0.24 -3.43 4.10
C LYS A 30 -0.57 -4.92 4.23
N LYS A 31 -1.75 -5.36 3.76
CA LYS A 31 -2.16 -6.76 3.92
C LYS A 31 -1.37 -7.74 3.06
N LEU A 32 -0.94 -7.33 1.87
CA LEU A 32 -0.08 -8.15 1.01
C LEU A 32 1.41 -7.98 1.33
N LYS A 33 1.78 -7.21 2.36
CA LYS A 33 3.18 -6.92 2.73
C LYS A 33 4.05 -6.46 1.54
N LEU A 34 3.46 -5.73 0.59
CA LEU A 34 4.15 -5.39 -0.66
C LEU A 34 5.40 -4.53 -0.43
N LYS A 35 5.41 -3.68 0.60
CA LYS A 35 6.58 -2.88 0.95
C LYS A 35 7.76 -3.80 1.31
N GLN A 36 7.56 -4.76 2.21
CA GLN A 36 8.63 -5.67 2.65
C GLN A 36 9.26 -6.47 1.51
N LYS A 37 8.48 -6.81 0.46
CA LYS A 37 8.99 -7.54 -0.70
C LYS A 37 9.91 -6.72 -1.61
N VAL A 38 9.68 -5.41 -1.73
CA VAL A 38 10.37 -4.55 -2.71
C VAL A 38 11.33 -3.55 -2.06
N ASP A 39 11.29 -3.42 -0.74
CA ASP A 39 12.07 -2.46 0.00
C ASP A 39 13.52 -2.94 0.10
N PRO A 40 14.50 -2.22 -0.49
CA PRO A 40 15.90 -2.62 -0.42
C PRO A 40 16.48 -2.53 1.00
N MET A 41 15.81 -1.83 1.91
CA MET A 41 16.20 -1.72 3.32
C MET A 41 15.52 -2.77 4.20
N GLU A 42 14.70 -3.64 3.63
CA GLU A 42 13.94 -4.69 4.33
C GLU A 42 13.06 -4.18 5.50
N GLY A 43 12.74 -2.89 5.51
CA GLY A 43 11.98 -2.23 6.57
C GLY A 43 12.80 -1.58 7.69
N ALA A 44 14.13 -1.57 7.59
CA ALA A 44 15.01 -0.81 8.48
C ALA A 44 14.90 0.70 8.24
N PRO A 45 15.15 1.54 9.27
CA PRO A 45 15.14 3.00 9.12
C PRO A 45 16.36 3.55 8.36
N GLN A 46 17.49 2.84 8.39
CA GLN A 46 18.76 3.21 7.76
C GLN A 46 19.49 1.95 7.24
N ALA A 47 20.39 2.12 6.27
CA ALA A 47 21.23 1.07 5.69
C ALA A 47 22.62 1.65 5.34
N LEU A 48 23.65 0.80 5.39
CA LEU A 48 25.00 1.14 4.95
C LEU A 48 25.19 0.69 3.49
N GLY A 49 26.01 1.41 2.73
CA GLY A 49 26.28 1.11 1.33
C GLY A 49 27.65 1.60 0.89
N ILE A 50 28.17 1.01 -0.20
CA ILE A 50 29.44 1.37 -0.83
C ILE A 50 29.15 2.12 -2.12
N VAL A 51 29.93 3.17 -2.41
CA VAL A 51 29.78 3.97 -3.63
C VAL A 51 30.30 3.18 -4.84
N LEU A 52 29.44 2.99 -5.85
CA LEU A 52 29.84 2.37 -7.12
C LEU A 52 30.34 3.41 -8.12
N GLN A 53 29.58 4.47 -8.38
CA GLN A 53 29.93 5.53 -9.33
C GLN A 53 29.21 6.85 -9.03
N LYS A 54 29.76 7.96 -9.53
CA LYS A 54 29.09 9.27 -9.53
C LYS A 54 28.25 9.42 -10.80
N VAL A 55 26.97 9.80 -10.68
CA VAL A 55 26.03 9.93 -11.80
C VAL A 55 25.44 11.34 -11.84
N GLY A 56 25.59 12.05 -12.96
CA GLY A 56 24.86 13.29 -13.22
C GLY A 56 23.41 12.97 -13.62
N ARG A 57 22.42 13.48 -12.88
CA ARG A 57 21.01 13.41 -13.27
C ARG A 57 20.51 14.82 -13.57
N GLU A 58 19.92 14.99 -14.75
CA GLU A 58 19.28 16.24 -15.15
C GLU A 58 18.01 16.50 -14.32
N SER A 59 17.64 17.76 -14.20
CA SER A 59 16.39 18.19 -13.57
C SER A 59 15.17 17.77 -14.38
N LYS A 60 14.03 17.63 -13.70
CA LYS A 60 12.73 17.43 -14.36
C LYS A 60 12.21 18.77 -14.88
N GLN A 61 11.65 18.75 -16.09
CA GLN A 61 10.93 19.86 -16.69
C GLN A 61 9.87 20.45 -15.73
N PRO A 62 9.56 21.75 -15.76
CA PRO A 62 9.96 22.76 -16.75
C PRO A 62 11.08 23.69 -16.24
N ASN A 63 12.18 23.09 -15.78
CA ASN A 63 13.36 23.83 -15.34
C ASN A 63 13.98 24.69 -16.43
#